data_AF-A0A1L7BHS8-F1
#
_entry.id   AF-A0A1L7BHS8-F1
#
_cell.length_a   1.000
_cell.length_b   1.000
_cell.length_c   1.000
_cell.angle_alpha   90.00
_cell.angle_beta   90.00
_cell.angle_gamma   90.00
#
_symmetry.space_group_name_H-M   'P 1'
#
loop_
_entity.id
_entity.type
_entity.pdbx_description
1 polymer ?
#
loop_
_entity_poly.entity_id
_entity_poly.type
_entity_poly.pdbx_seq_one_letter_code
_entity_poly.pdbx_strand_id
1 'polypeptide(L)'
;MPNLSLNNTVNGRPRPLKSAVITKVLIAEVGKIGSEEPFSYEKLSPTLAMYRARNFEEAVDKAVKLVEFGGMGHTSVLYTDQINKDRIDYFGSKLKTGRVLINMPSSQGAIGDVYNFKLEPSLTLGCGSWGGNSVSENVGVKHLLNIKTIAERRENMLWFKVPPN
;
A
#
# COMPACT_ATOMS: atom_id res chain seq x y z
N MET A 1 -30.41 3.22 -12.26
CA MET A 1 -29.32 3.14 -13.27
C MET A 1 -29.24 1.69 -13.72
N PRO A 2 -29.09 1.39 -15.02
CA PRO A 2 -29.10 0.00 -15.47
C PRO A 2 -27.81 -0.68 -14.99
N ASN A 3 -27.96 -1.84 -14.34
CA ASN A 3 -26.88 -2.73 -13.96
C ASN A 3 -26.00 -3.04 -15.18
N LEU A 4 -24.73 -2.65 -15.16
CA LEU A 4 -23.72 -3.29 -16.01
C LEU A 4 -23.48 -4.70 -15.47
N SER A 5 -24.34 -5.64 -15.84
CA SER A 5 -24.05 -7.06 -15.66
C SER A 5 -22.86 -7.43 -16.55
N LEU A 6 -21.82 -7.99 -15.95
CA LEU A 6 -20.56 -8.43 -16.59
C LEU A 6 -20.73 -9.61 -17.58
N ASN A 7 -21.96 -9.99 -17.92
CA ASN A 7 -22.26 -11.11 -18.83
C ASN A 7 -22.41 -10.68 -20.31
N ASN A 8 -21.57 -9.78 -20.79
CA ASN A 8 -21.56 -9.35 -22.20
C ASN A 8 -20.25 -9.74 -22.89
N THR A 9 -20.03 -11.04 -23.07
CA THR A 9 -19.02 -11.57 -23.99
C THR A 9 -19.70 -11.96 -25.31
N VAL A 10 -19.06 -11.64 -26.44
CA VAL A 10 -19.39 -12.18 -27.76
C VAL A 10 -18.17 -12.97 -28.21
N ASN A 11 -18.32 -14.28 -28.43
CA ASN A 11 -17.23 -15.18 -28.85
C ASN A 11 -15.98 -15.12 -27.94
N GLY A 12 -16.17 -15.08 -26.62
CA GLY A 12 -15.06 -15.06 -25.65
C GLY A 12 -14.27 -13.76 -25.59
N ARG A 13 -14.67 -12.72 -26.32
CA ARG A 13 -14.06 -11.38 -26.25
C ARG A 13 -14.97 -10.40 -25.50
N PRO A 14 -14.41 -9.52 -24.65
CA PRO A 14 -15.18 -8.48 -23.99
C PRO A 14 -15.81 -7.57 -25.05
N ARG A 15 -17.12 -7.34 -24.94
CA ARG A 15 -17.85 -6.45 -25.85
C ARG A 15 -17.31 -5.01 -25.65
N PRO A 16 -16.92 -4.29 -26.71
CA PRO A 16 -16.40 -2.93 -26.56
C PRO A 16 -17.48 -2.03 -25.94
N LEU A 17 -17.13 -1.40 -24.82
CA LEU A 17 -17.98 -0.40 -24.19
C LEU A 17 -18.06 0.82 -25.10
N LYS A 18 -19.27 1.32 -25.35
CA LYS A 18 -19.46 2.67 -25.93
C LYS A 18 -19.12 3.68 -24.84
N SER A 19 -17.87 4.16 -24.81
CA SER A 19 -17.46 5.30 -24.00
C SER A 19 -17.57 6.59 -24.80
N ALA A 20 -17.77 7.72 -24.11
CA ALA A 20 -17.67 9.03 -24.73
C ALA A 20 -16.21 9.31 -25.10
N VAL A 21 -15.97 10.09 -26.16
CA VAL A 21 -14.64 10.41 -26.71
C VAL A 21 -13.69 11.05 -25.67
N ILE A 22 -14.23 11.55 -24.54
CA ILE A 22 -13.49 12.25 -23.47
C ILE A 22 -13.32 11.44 -22.17
N THR A 23 -13.72 10.16 -22.13
CA THR A 23 -13.64 9.35 -20.89
C THR A 23 -12.18 9.10 -20.48
N LYS A 24 -11.76 9.57 -19.29
CA LYS A 24 -10.39 9.42 -18.78
C LYS A 24 -10.14 8.14 -17.97
N VAL A 25 -11.13 7.69 -17.19
CA VAL A 25 -11.04 6.54 -16.29
C VAL A 25 -12.37 5.79 -16.30
N LEU A 26 -12.31 4.46 -16.29
CA LEU A 26 -13.49 3.61 -16.10
C LEU A 26 -13.58 3.19 -14.64
N ILE A 27 -14.78 3.25 -14.06
CA ILE A 27 -15.04 2.85 -12.68
C ILE A 27 -16.14 1.79 -12.67
N ALA A 28 -15.89 0.66 -12.02
CA ALA A 28 -16.89 -0.39 -11.81
C ALA A 28 -17.26 -0.48 -10.33
N GLU A 29 -18.55 -0.55 -10.01
CA GLU A 29 -19.03 -0.88 -8.66
C GLU A 29 -18.91 -2.38 -8.44
N VAL A 30 -18.25 -2.79 -7.35
CA VAL A 30 -17.88 -4.18 -7.09
C VAL A 30 -18.24 -4.57 -5.67
N GLY A 31 -18.78 -5.78 -5.52
CA GLY A 31 -19.21 -6.32 -4.22
C GLY A 31 -18.27 -7.36 -3.60
N LYS A 32 -17.45 -8.04 -4.42
CA LYS A 32 -16.62 -9.18 -4.01
C LYS A 32 -15.13 -8.86 -4.10
N ILE A 33 -14.33 -9.54 -3.28
CA ILE A 33 -12.87 -9.46 -3.27
C ILE A 33 -12.38 -10.90 -3.33
N GLY A 34 -11.61 -11.24 -4.37
CA GLY A 34 -11.19 -12.62 -4.60
C GLY A 34 -10.91 -12.92 -6.06
N SER A 35 -10.44 -14.14 -6.31
CA SER A 35 -10.02 -14.57 -7.64
C SER A 35 -11.16 -14.65 -8.66
N GLU A 36 -12.40 -14.76 -8.19
CA GLU A 36 -13.61 -14.73 -9.00
C GLU A 36 -14.01 -13.33 -9.49
N GLU A 37 -13.42 -12.28 -8.92
CA GLU A 37 -13.73 -10.88 -9.24
C GLU A 37 -12.50 -10.18 -9.86
N PRO A 38 -12.43 -10.06 -11.19
CA PRO A 38 -11.30 -9.47 -11.90
C PRO A 38 -10.96 -8.04 -11.45
N PHE A 39 -11.96 -7.25 -11.04
CA PHE A 39 -11.69 -5.88 -10.58
C PHE A 39 -10.96 -5.80 -9.23
N SER A 40 -10.90 -6.91 -8.49
CA SER A 40 -10.20 -7.00 -7.21
C SER A 40 -8.68 -7.14 -7.36
N TYR A 41 -8.18 -7.49 -8.56
CA TYR A 41 -6.76 -7.54 -8.88
C TYR A 41 -6.16 -6.15 -9.18
N GLU A 42 -4.84 -6.10 -9.20
CA GLU A 42 -4.09 -5.00 -9.81
C GLU A 42 -4.32 -4.98 -11.34
N LYS A 43 -4.58 -3.79 -11.89
CA LYS A 43 -5.09 -3.63 -13.27
C LYS A 43 -4.14 -2.89 -14.21
N LEU A 44 -3.13 -2.19 -13.68
CA LEU A 44 -2.13 -1.39 -14.42
C LEU A 44 -2.69 -0.66 -15.67
N SER A 45 -3.88 -0.09 -15.52
CA SER A 45 -4.67 0.55 -16.58
C SER A 45 -5.60 1.58 -15.94
N PRO A 46 -6.19 2.53 -16.70
CA PRO A 46 -7.08 3.57 -16.17
C PRO A 46 -8.47 3.01 -15.82
N THR A 47 -8.50 2.01 -14.95
CA THR A 47 -9.69 1.30 -14.49
C THR A 47 -9.65 1.18 -12.96
N LEU A 48 -10.76 1.54 -12.30
CA LEU A 48 -10.88 1.50 -10.84
C LEU A 48 -12.06 0.62 -10.42
N ALA A 49 -11.87 -0.08 -9.30
CA ALA A 49 -12.95 -0.75 -8.58
C ALA A 49 -13.47 0.19 -7.50
N MET A 50 -14.79 0.26 -7.34
CA MET A 50 -15.46 1.04 -6.30
C MET A 50 -16.22 0.11 -5.37
N TYR A 51 -15.82 0.10 -4.10
CA TYR A 51 -16.44 -0.68 -3.04
C TYR A 51 -17.22 0.24 -2.10
N ARG A 52 -18.51 -0.02 -1.91
CA ARG A 52 -19.32 0.70 -0.91
C ARG A 52 -19.09 0.10 0.48
N ALA A 53 -18.96 0.92 1.51
CA ALA A 53 -18.95 0.51 2.91
C ALA A 53 -19.96 1.34 3.72
N ARG A 54 -20.49 0.79 4.82
CA ARG A 54 -21.48 1.50 5.66
C ARG A 54 -20.81 2.50 6.60
N ASN A 55 -19.59 2.20 7.04
CA ASN A 55 -18.81 3.01 7.97
C ASN A 55 -17.31 2.86 7.67
N PHE A 56 -16.50 3.58 8.46
CA PHE A 56 -15.06 3.63 8.28
C PHE A 56 -14.39 2.27 8.55
N GLU A 57 -14.83 1.58 9.60
CA GLU A 57 -14.29 0.28 10.01
C GLU A 57 -14.53 -0.78 8.94
N GLU A 58 -15.73 -0.83 8.37
CA GLU A 58 -16.03 -1.74 7.25
C GLU A 58 -15.20 -1.38 6.00
N ALA A 59 -14.93 -0.10 5.76
CA ALA A 59 -14.06 0.32 4.66
C ALA A 59 -12.62 -0.16 4.88
N VAL A 60 -12.11 -0.05 6.11
CA VAL A 60 -10.78 -0.55 6.50
C VAL A 60 -10.73 -2.07 6.36
N ASP A 61 -11.75 -2.81 6.81
CA ASP A 61 -11.81 -4.27 6.67
C ASP A 61 -11.78 -4.71 5.21
N LYS A 62 -12.46 -3.97 4.32
CA LYS A 62 -12.39 -4.23 2.87
C LYS A 62 -11.01 -3.92 2.30
N ALA A 63 -10.39 -2.83 2.74
CA ALA A 63 -9.03 -2.48 2.32
C ALA A 63 -8.01 -3.55 2.77
N VAL A 64 -8.13 -4.06 4.01
CA VAL A 64 -7.30 -5.17 4.51
C VAL A 64 -7.45 -6.39 3.62
N LYS A 65 -8.68 -6.81 3.31
CA LYS A 65 -8.93 -7.98 2.43
C LYS A 65 -8.33 -7.79 1.03
N LEU A 66 -8.43 -6.60 0.45
CA LEU A 66 -7.83 -6.30 -0.85
C LEU A 66 -6.29 -6.38 -0.80
N VAL A 67 -5.69 -5.84 0.26
CA VAL A 67 -4.24 -5.89 0.47
C VAL A 67 -3.77 -7.33 0.70
N GLU A 68 -4.48 -8.11 1.50
CA GLU A 68 -4.16 -9.53 1.71
C GLU A 68 -4.33 -10.36 0.44
N PHE A 69 -5.23 -9.97 -0.46
CA PHE A 69 -5.43 -10.66 -1.73
C PHE A 69 -4.30 -10.44 -2.74
N GLY A 70 -3.75 -9.23 -2.84
CA GLY A 70 -2.74 -8.94 -3.88
C GLY A 70 -1.89 -7.69 -3.70
N GLY A 71 -1.89 -7.07 -2.51
CA GLY A 71 -1.20 -5.79 -2.27
C GLY A 71 -0.30 -5.76 -1.03
N MET A 72 -0.02 -6.91 -0.42
CA MET A 72 0.72 -6.99 0.84
C MET A 72 2.08 -6.30 0.72
N GLY A 73 2.37 -5.43 1.68
CA GLY A 73 3.65 -4.74 1.77
C GLY A 73 3.82 -3.50 0.88
N HIS A 74 2.95 -3.28 -0.11
CA HIS A 74 3.19 -2.22 -1.09
C HIS A 74 2.76 -0.83 -0.62
N THR A 75 1.50 -0.43 -0.84
CA THR A 75 1.00 0.92 -0.54
C THR A 75 -0.49 0.93 -0.25
N SER A 76 -0.90 1.71 0.75
CA SER A 76 -2.30 2.05 1.00
C SER A 76 -2.45 3.56 1.19
N VAL A 77 -3.63 4.10 0.87
CA VAL A 77 -3.91 5.54 0.98
C VAL A 77 -5.24 5.76 1.69
N LEU A 78 -5.24 6.69 2.64
CA LEU A 78 -6.44 7.18 3.32
C LEU A 78 -6.63 8.67 3.02
N TYR A 79 -7.83 9.02 2.56
CA TYR A 79 -8.29 10.41 2.52
C TYR A 79 -9.23 10.66 3.69
N THR A 80 -8.85 11.55 4.60
CA THR A 80 -9.63 11.91 5.78
C THR A 80 -9.23 13.29 6.30
N ASP A 81 -10.11 13.97 7.03
CA ASP A 81 -9.72 15.20 7.72
C ASP A 81 -8.61 14.90 8.75
N GLN A 82 -7.60 15.77 8.82
CA GLN A 82 -6.44 15.60 9.70
C GLN A 82 -6.80 15.64 11.20
N ILE A 83 -7.97 16.19 11.56
CA ILE A 83 -8.47 16.12 12.94
C ILE A 83 -8.79 14.68 13.37
N ASN A 84 -9.10 13.78 12.44
CA ASN A 84 -9.43 12.37 12.70
C ASN A 84 -8.16 11.51 12.86
N LYS A 85 -7.31 11.87 13.81
CA LYS A 85 -6.06 11.13 14.08
C LYS A 85 -6.31 9.66 14.44
N ASP A 86 -7.40 9.41 15.17
CA ASP A 86 -7.88 8.07 15.51
C ASP A 86 -8.07 7.19 14.27
N ARG A 87 -8.61 7.74 13.18
CA ARG A 87 -8.79 7.02 11.91
C ARG A 87 -7.47 6.76 11.20
N ILE A 88 -6.56 7.73 11.23
CA ILE A 88 -5.22 7.58 10.65
C ILE A 88 -4.47 6.45 11.35
N ASP A 89 -4.47 6.45 12.68
CA ASP A 89 -3.81 5.44 13.51
C ASP A 89 -4.46 4.06 13.34
N TYR A 90 -5.79 4.00 13.34
CA TYR A 90 -6.54 2.76 13.10
C TYR A 90 -6.19 2.17 11.73
N PHE A 91 -6.25 2.96 10.67
CA PHE A 91 -5.91 2.52 9.32
C PHE A 91 -4.46 2.04 9.23
N GLY A 92 -3.51 2.81 9.76
CA GLY A 92 -2.09 2.45 9.76
C GLY A 92 -1.78 1.18 10.54
N SER A 93 -2.50 0.93 11.65
CA SER A 93 -2.31 -0.29 12.45
C SER A 93 -2.90 -1.56 11.82
N LYS A 94 -3.91 -1.42 10.95
CA LYS A 94 -4.62 -2.55 10.33
C LYS A 94 -4.01 -2.97 8.99
N LEU A 95 -3.58 -2.00 8.17
CA LEU A 95 -3.12 -2.28 6.82
C LEU A 95 -1.67 -2.77 6.82
N LYS A 96 -1.45 -3.98 6.30
CA LYS A 96 -0.13 -4.59 6.12
C LYS A 96 0.56 -4.05 4.86
N THR A 97 0.82 -2.75 4.82
CA THR A 97 1.51 -2.07 3.70
C THR A 97 2.72 -1.29 4.21
N GLY A 98 3.84 -1.31 3.48
CA GLY A 98 5.05 -0.60 3.86
C GLY A 98 4.93 0.93 3.78
N ARG A 99 4.02 1.43 2.94
CA ARG A 99 3.70 2.86 2.81
C ARG A 99 2.22 3.10 3.05
N VAL A 100 1.91 3.85 4.10
CA VAL A 100 0.56 4.36 4.39
C VAL A 100 0.58 5.86 4.13
N LEU A 101 -0.17 6.30 3.12
CA LEU A 101 -0.20 7.69 2.68
C LEU A 101 -1.50 8.35 3.11
N ILE A 102 -1.41 9.58 3.63
CA ILE A 102 -2.57 10.35 4.09
C ILE A 102 -2.75 11.57 3.18
N ASN A 103 -3.95 11.73 2.61
CA ASN A 103 -4.36 12.90 1.82
C ASN A 103 -3.44 13.27 0.64
N MET A 104 -2.88 12.28 -0.05
CA MET A 104 -2.01 12.50 -1.21
C MET A 104 -2.21 11.38 -2.25
N PRO A 105 -1.98 11.66 -3.55
CA PRO A 105 -2.14 10.65 -4.59
C PRO A 105 -1.15 9.49 -4.39
N SER A 106 -1.62 8.25 -4.59
CA SER A 106 -0.86 7.04 -4.25
C SER A 106 0.45 6.91 -5.01
N SER A 107 0.43 7.07 -6.33
CA SER A 107 1.61 6.86 -7.18
C SER A 107 2.73 7.86 -6.86
N GLN A 108 2.40 9.15 -6.82
CA GLN A 108 3.41 10.20 -6.58
C GLN A 108 3.79 10.28 -5.11
N GLY A 109 2.85 10.03 -4.19
CA GLY A 109 3.15 9.98 -2.76
C GLY A 109 4.09 8.84 -2.39
N ALA A 110 3.94 7.66 -3.00
CA ALA A 110 4.75 6.48 -2.70
C ALA A 110 6.19 6.57 -3.22
N ILE A 111 6.39 7.23 -4.36
CA ILE A 111 7.74 7.45 -4.93
C ILE A 111 8.59 8.35 -4.03
N GLY A 112 7.97 9.24 -3.25
CA GLY A 112 8.66 10.15 -2.34
C GLY A 112 9.09 11.46 -3.01
N ASP A 113 9.49 12.43 -2.19
CA ASP A 113 10.01 13.77 -2.53
C ASP A 113 9.06 14.73 -3.28
N VAL A 114 8.05 14.22 -3.99
CA VAL A 114 7.07 15.05 -4.73
C VAL A 114 5.98 15.62 -3.82
N TYR A 115 5.44 14.80 -2.92
CA TYR A 115 4.35 15.19 -2.01
C TYR A 115 4.73 15.09 -0.53
N ASN A 116 5.88 14.48 -0.22
CA ASN A 116 6.36 14.32 1.14
C ASN A 116 7.88 14.15 1.16
N PHE A 117 8.51 14.64 2.22
CA PHE A 117 9.95 14.48 2.49
C PHE A 117 10.23 13.34 3.47
N LYS A 118 9.24 12.48 3.73
CA LYS A 118 9.35 11.38 4.69
C LYS A 118 9.84 10.09 4.02
N LEU A 119 9.55 9.95 2.73
CA LEU A 119 9.98 8.83 1.90
C LEU A 119 11.11 9.29 0.98
N GLU A 120 12.18 8.49 0.96
CA GLU A 120 13.29 8.69 0.00
C GLU A 120 12.78 8.51 -1.44
N PRO A 121 13.22 9.36 -2.39
CA PRO A 121 12.83 9.25 -3.79
C PRO A 121 13.29 7.91 -4.37
N SER A 122 12.36 7.08 -4.85
CA SER A 122 12.69 5.80 -5.50
C SER A 122 11.58 5.27 -6.41
N LEU A 123 11.99 4.57 -7.47
CA LEU A 123 11.10 3.76 -8.32
C LEU A 123 11.16 2.26 -7.99
N THR A 124 11.95 1.89 -6.98
CA THR A 124 12.03 0.52 -6.46
C THR A 124 11.51 0.53 -5.02
N LEU A 125 10.28 0.06 -4.87
CA LEU A 125 9.53 0.15 -3.62
C LEU A 125 9.52 -1.23 -2.94
N GLY A 126 10.31 -1.41 -1.88
CA GLY A 126 10.39 -2.69 -1.18
C GLY A 126 9.09 -3.01 -0.44
N CYS A 127 8.56 -4.23 -0.55
CA CYS A 127 7.31 -4.63 0.11
C CYS A 127 7.52 -5.28 1.49
N GLY A 128 8.75 -5.32 1.99
CA GLY A 128 9.09 -5.98 3.25
C GLY A 128 8.80 -7.48 3.25
N SER A 129 8.88 -8.10 4.43
CA SER A 129 8.67 -9.54 4.59
C SER A 129 7.26 -9.99 4.21
N TRP A 130 6.26 -9.11 4.32
CA TRP A 130 4.89 -9.38 3.88
C TRP A 130 4.77 -9.61 2.37
N GLY A 131 5.61 -8.94 1.57
CA GLY A 131 5.69 -9.14 0.12
C GLY A 131 6.87 -10.00 -0.32
N GLY A 132 7.59 -10.65 0.61
CA GLY A 132 8.76 -11.49 0.30
C GLY A 132 10.05 -10.73 -0.02
N ASN A 133 10.12 -9.43 0.28
CA ASN A 133 11.34 -8.62 0.12
C ASN A 133 12.16 -8.55 1.42
N SER A 134 13.48 -8.40 1.28
CA SER A 134 14.40 -8.15 2.40
C SER A 134 14.31 -6.72 2.96
N VAL A 135 13.68 -5.80 2.22
CA VAL A 135 13.55 -4.37 2.57
C VAL A 135 12.11 -3.90 2.37
N SER A 136 11.62 -3.05 3.27
CA SER A 136 10.31 -2.39 3.20
C SER A 136 10.38 -0.92 2.80
N GLU A 137 11.59 -0.38 2.70
CA GLU A 137 11.83 1.02 2.39
C GLU A 137 11.83 1.29 0.87
N ASN A 138 11.85 2.58 0.53
CA ASN A 138 12.21 3.02 -0.81
C ASN A 138 13.71 2.77 -1.01
N VAL A 139 14.06 1.96 -2.01
CA VAL A 139 15.45 1.54 -2.21
C VAL A 139 16.26 2.72 -2.74
N GLY A 140 17.17 3.22 -1.90
CA GLY A 140 18.19 4.21 -2.26
C GLY A 140 19.63 3.67 -2.20
N VAL A 141 20.60 4.57 -2.34
CA VAL A 141 22.05 4.27 -2.48
C VAL A 141 22.59 3.41 -1.34
N LYS A 142 22.12 3.61 -0.10
CA LYS A 142 22.57 2.83 1.08
C LYS A 142 22.41 1.31 0.91
N HIS A 143 21.43 0.87 0.13
CA HIS A 143 21.17 -0.55 -0.11
C HIS A 143 22.10 -1.17 -1.15
N LEU A 144 22.88 -0.35 -1.86
CA LEU A 144 23.82 -0.78 -2.90
C LEU A 144 25.28 -0.76 -2.42
N LEU A 145 25.50 -0.37 -1.15
CA LEU A 145 26.82 -0.27 -0.55
C LEU A 145 27.04 -1.38 0.47
N ASN A 146 28.19 -2.03 0.37
CA ASN A 146 28.68 -2.91 1.43
C ASN A 146 29.42 -2.07 2.47
N ILE A 147 29.02 -2.19 3.75
CA ILE A 147 29.70 -1.54 4.87
C ILE A 147 30.61 -2.58 5.54
N LYS A 148 31.92 -2.31 5.56
CA LYS A 148 32.91 -3.14 6.25
C LYS A 148 33.15 -2.61 7.65
N THR A 149 32.84 -3.41 8.67
CA THR A 149 33.10 -3.08 10.09
C THR A 149 34.34 -3.83 10.59
N ILE A 150 35.32 -3.11 11.13
CA ILE A 150 36.49 -3.69 11.82
C ILE A 150 36.21 -3.58 13.33
N ALA A 151 36.17 -4.71 14.03
CA ALA A 151 35.94 -4.76 15.46
C ALA A 151 37.13 -5.43 16.17
N GLU A 152 37.66 -4.77 17.19
CA GLU A 152 38.76 -5.26 18.03
C GLU A 152 38.22 -5.73 19.40
N ARG A 153 38.85 -6.75 19.98
CA ARG A 153 38.48 -7.26 21.31
C ARG A 153 38.70 -6.16 22.36
N ARG A 154 37.67 -5.88 23.15
CA ARG A 154 37.77 -5.11 24.41
C ARG A 154 37.30 -5.99 25.57
N GLU A 155 37.95 -5.90 26.72
CA GLU A 155 37.47 -6.59 27.92
C GLU A 155 36.33 -5.78 28.56
N ASN A 156 35.30 -6.46 29.05
CA ASN A 156 34.17 -5.81 29.73
C ASN A 156 34.67 -5.11 31.01
N MET A 157 34.19 -3.89 31.28
CA MET A 157 34.51 -3.19 32.52
C MET A 157 34.05 -4.03 33.72
N LEU A 158 35.00 -4.48 34.54
CA LEU A 158 34.71 -5.11 35.82
C LEU A 158 34.25 -4.00 36.78
N TRP A 159 32.96 -4.02 37.14
CA TRP A 159 32.41 -3.11 38.14
C TRP A 159 32.98 -3.44 39.52
N PHE A 160 33.85 -2.59 40.03
CA PHE A 160 34.33 -2.70 41.41
C PHE A 160 33.25 -2.17 42.37
N LYS A 161 32.54 -3.06 43.08
CA LYS A 161 31.65 -2.67 44.19
C LYS A 161 32.51 -2.36 45.42
N VAL A 162 32.56 -1.10 45.82
CA VAL A 162 33.18 -0.69 47.10
C VAL A 162 32.23 -1.10 48.24
N PRO A 163 32.72 -1.72 49.34
CA PRO A 163 31.87 -2.05 50.49
C PRO A 163 31.27 -0.80 51.14
N PRO A 164 30.05 -0.87 51.70
CA PRO A 164 29.48 0.22 52.48
C PRO A 164 30.24 0.40 53.81
N ASN A 165 30.44 1.67 54.20
CA ASN A 165 31.10 2.11 55.43
C ASN A 165 30.28 1.79 56.69
#